data_AF-A0A930FZX7-F1
#
_entry.id   AF-A0A930FZX7-F1
#
_cell.length_a   1.000
_cell.length_b   1.000
_cell.length_c   1.000
_cell.angle_alpha   90.00
_cell.angle_beta   90.00
_cell.angle_gamma   90.00
#
_symmetry.space_group_name_H-M   'P 1'
#
loop_
_entity.id
_entity.type
_entity.pdbx_description
1 polymer ?
#
loop_
_entity_poly.entity_id
_entity_poly.type
_entity_poly.pdbx_seq_one_letter_code
_entity_poly.pdbx_strand_id
1 'polypeptide(L)' 'MAATRNSRSSDLPARVGAFLAARIGPSDTLSVGLSGGCDSVVLLHVLCALDLIDRLQAIHVHHGLSPNADAWANF' A
#
# COMPACT_ATOMS: atom_id res chain seq x y z
N MET A 1 9.09 16.59 33.70
CA MET A 1 8.76 15.39 32.89
C MET A 1 7.87 15.84 31.73
N ALA A 2 8.47 16.17 30.59
CA ALA A 2 7.74 16.65 29.41
C ALA A 2 7.32 15.45 28.56
N ALA A 3 6.02 15.19 28.50
CA ALA A 3 5.44 14.21 27.60
C ALA A 3 5.41 14.81 26.19
N THR A 4 6.48 14.63 25.43
CA THR A 4 6.47 14.88 23.98
C THR A 4 5.66 13.77 23.33
N ARG A 5 4.33 13.91 23.34
CA ARG A 5 3.46 13.09 22.48
C ARG A 5 3.77 13.50 21.05
N ASN A 6 4.56 12.69 20.37
CA ASN A 6 4.82 12.77 18.94
C ASN A 6 3.52 12.48 18.18
N SER A 7 2.58 13.43 18.19
CA SER A 7 1.33 13.39 17.46
C SER A 7 1.61 13.67 15.99
N ARG A 8 2.40 12.78 15.35
CA ARG A 8 2.30 12.62 13.91
C ARG A 8 0.89 12.10 13.69
N SER A 9 0.05 12.88 13.02
CA SER A 9 -1.31 12.50 12.66
C SER A 9 -1.35 11.01 12.29
N SER A 10 -2.14 10.22 13.02
CA SER A 10 -2.31 8.78 12.81
C SER A 10 -3.09 8.47 11.53
N ASP A 11 -3.45 9.50 10.76
CA ASP A 11 -4.18 9.37 9.51
C ASP A 11 -3.24 8.94 8.38
N LEU A 12 -3.03 7.63 8.31
CA LEU A 12 -2.22 6.98 7.28
C LEU A 12 -2.80 7.22 5.87
N PRO A 13 -4.13 7.09 5.61
CA PRO A 13 -4.72 7.46 4.33
C PRO A 13 -4.40 8.89 3.90
N ALA A 14 -4.61 9.89 4.76
CA ALA A 14 -4.33 11.28 4.39
C ALA A 14 -2.86 11.50 4.01
N ARG A 15 -1.93 10.87 4.72
CA ARG A 15 -0.49 10.97 4.43
C ARG A 15 -0.10 10.30 3.12
N VAL A 16 -0.66 9.12 2.85
CA VAL A 16 -0.42 8.40 1.58
C VAL A 16 -1.04 9.18 0.41
N GLY A 17 -2.27 9.67 0.57
CA GLY A 17 -2.95 10.50 -0.43
C GLY A 17 -2.16 11.76 -0.77
N ALA A 18 -1.67 12.49 0.23
CA ALA A 18 -0.82 13.67 0.00
C ALA A 18 0.51 13.32 -0.70
N PHE A 19 1.11 12.18 -0.34
CA PHE A 19 2.35 11.72 -0.98
C PHE A 19 2.15 11.41 -2.47
N LEU A 20 1.03 10.75 -2.80
CA LEU A 20 0.66 10.37 -4.16
C LEU A 20 0.23 11.59 -4.98
N ALA A 21 -0.65 12.45 -4.45
CA ALA A 21 -1.13 13.64 -5.16
C ALA A 21 0.01 14.57 -5.62
N ALA A 22 1.14 14.56 -4.93
CA ALA A 22 2.34 15.31 -5.31
C ALA A 22 3.21 14.64 -6.40
N ARG A 23 2.88 13.42 -6.83
CA ARG A 23 3.74 12.56 -7.68
C ARG A 23 3.04 11.87 -8.85
N ILE A 24 1.72 11.70 -8.78
CA ILE A 24 0.93 11.07 -9.83
C ILE A 24 -0.11 12.04 -10.37
N GLY A 25 -0.29 12.02 -11.69
CA GLY A 25 -1.34 12.75 -12.37
C GLY A 25 -2.71 12.08 -12.24
N PRO A 26 -3.79 12.76 -12.68
CA PRO A 26 -5.16 12.24 -12.64
C PRO A 26 -5.45 11.09 -13.63
N SER A 27 -4.49 10.67 -14.47
CA SER A 27 -4.66 9.54 -15.41
C SER A 27 -3.62 8.41 -15.29
N ASP A 28 -2.56 8.60 -14.52
CA ASP A 28 -1.50 7.61 -14.27
C ASP A 28 -2.01 6.31 -13.60
N THR A 29 -1.60 5.15 -14.09
CA THR A 29 -1.88 3.89 -13.39
C THR A 29 -0.89 3.70 -12.23
N LEU A 30 -1.38 3.26 -11.08
CA LEU A 30 -0.55 2.95 -9.91
C LEU A 30 -0.41 1.43 -9.78
N SER A 31 0.83 0.94 -9.71
CA SER A 31 1.11 -0.46 -9.42
C SER A 31 1.68 -0.60 -8.01
N VAL A 32 1.11 -1.51 -7.20
CA VAL A 32 1.57 -1.82 -5.85
C VAL A 32 2.08 -3.25 -5.79
N GLY A 33 3.28 -3.43 -5.23
CA GLY A 33 3.81 -4.76 -4.95
C GLY A 33 3.06 -5.40 -3.78
N LEU A 34 2.34 -6.50 -4.04
CA LEU A 34 1.61 -7.26 -3.04
C LEU A 34 2.38 -8.54 -2.69
N SER A 35 3.11 -8.52 -1.59
CA SER A 35 3.89 -9.68 -1.13
C SER A 35 3.10 -10.69 -0.30
N GLY A 36 1.91 -10.31 0.18
CA GLY A 36 1.12 -11.08 1.15
C GLY A 36 1.46 -10.79 2.62
N GLY A 37 2.49 -9.96 2.87
CA GLY A 37 2.81 -9.48 4.22
C GLY A 37 1.87 -8.39 4.71
N CYS A 38 1.83 -8.17 6.03
CA CYS A 38 0.97 -7.16 6.66
C CYS A 38 1.14 -5.77 6.02
N ASP A 39 2.38 -5.32 5.79
CA ASP A 39 2.65 -3.98 5.26
C ASP A 39 2.09 -3.79 3.85
N SER A 40 2.22 -4.78 2.96
CA SER A 40 1.74 -4.67 1.58
C SER A 40 0.21 -4.78 1.50
N VAL A 41 -0.39 -5.60 2.36
CA VAL A 41 -1.86 -5.70 2.49
C VAL A 41 -2.46 -4.41 3.07
N VAL A 42 -1.86 -3.84 4.12
CA VAL A 42 -2.32 -2.56 4.70
C VAL A 42 -2.12 -1.42 3.70
N LEU A 43 -1.00 -1.40 2.96
CA LEU A 43 -0.78 -0.41 1.91
C LEU A 43 -1.87 -0.52 0.83
N LEU A 44 -2.15 -1.73 0.33
CA LEU A 44 -3.22 -1.96 -0.65
C LEU A 44 -4.58 -1.50 -0.10
N HIS A 45 -4.90 -1.84 1.15
CA HIS A 45 -6.14 -1.42 1.81
C HIS A 45 -6.27 0.11 1.88
N VAL A 46 -5.19 0.82 2.23
CA VAL A 46 -5.16 2.28 2.25
C VAL A 46 -5.35 2.87 0.85
N LEU A 47 -4.72 2.28 -0.17
CA LEU A 47 -4.89 2.75 -1.56
C LEU A 47 -6.32 2.55 -2.06
N CYS A 48 -6.98 1.46 -1.70
CA CYS A 48 -8.41 1.25 -2.00
C CYS A 48 -9.30 2.29 -1.30
N ALA A 49 -8.99 2.68 -0.07
CA ALA A 49 -9.73 3.71 0.68
C ALA A 49 -9.57 5.13 0.10
N LEU A 50 -8.60 5.35 -0.78
CA LEU A 50 -8.35 6.62 -1.47
C LEU A 50 -9.04 6.73 -2.84
N ASP A 51 -9.97 5.81 -3.14
CA ASP A 51 -10.72 5.78 -4.41
C ASP A 51 -9.82 5.64 -5.66
N LEU A 52 -8.66 5.00 -5.49
CA LEU A 52 -7.72 4.73 -6.58
C LEU A 52 -7.96 3.39 -7.27
N ILE A 53 -9.03 2.68 -6.89
CA ILE A 53 -9.24 1.26 -7.27
C ILE A 53 -9.28 1.05 -8.79
N ASP A 54 -9.90 1.98 -9.53
CA ASP A 54 -10.02 1.91 -11.00
C ASP A 54 -8.68 2.03 -11.73
N ARG A 55 -7.65 2.53 -11.05
CA ARG A 55 -6.31 2.78 -11.60
C ARG A 55 -5.23 2.08 -10.79
N LEU A 56 -5.60 1.18 -9.89
CA LEU A 56 -4.68 0.45 -9.03
C LEU A 56 -4.50 -0.99 -9.51
N GLN A 57 -3.25 -1.42 -9.62
CA GLN A 57 -2.88 -2.79 -9.95
C GLN A 57 -2.04 -3.38 -8.82
N ALA A 58 -2.47 -4.50 -8.24
CA ALA A 58 -1.67 -5.26 -7.29
C ALA A 58 -0.82 -6.30 -8.05
N ILE A 59 0.49 -6.29 -7.83
CA ILE A 59 1.43 -7.19 -8.48
C ILE A 59 2.12 -8.05 -7.42
N HIS A 60 1.89 -9.36 -7.47
CA HIS A 60 2.64 -10.33 -6.68
C HIS A 60 3.81 -10.89 -7.50
N VAL A 61 5.02 -10.82 -6.96
CA VAL A 61 6.20 -11.45 -7.59
C VAL A 61 6.48 -12.76 -6.88
N HIS A 62 6.20 -13.86 -7.56
CA HIS A 62 6.56 -15.19 -7.06
C HIS A 62 8.05 -15.43 -7.31
N HIS A 63 8.85 -15.41 -6.23
CA HIS A 63 10.30 -15.52 -6.34
C HIS A 63 10.81 -16.98 -6.48
N GLY A 64 9.95 -17.99 -6.33
CA GLY A 64 10.34 -19.41 -6.39
C GLY A 64 11.28 -19.88 -5.26
N LEU A 65 11.61 -19.02 -4.30
CA LEU A 65 12.57 -19.31 -3.22
C LEU A 65 11.94 -20.04 -2.03
N SER A 66 10.62 -19.96 -1.87
CA SER A 66 9.88 -20.57 -0.77
C SER A 66 8.85 -21.55 -1.31
N PRO A 67 8.74 -22.77 -0.76
CA PRO A 67 7.69 -23.72 -1.13
C PRO A 67 6.27 -23.19 -0.80
N ASN A 68 6.14 -22.14 0.02
CA ASN A 68 4.87 -21.49 0.32
C ASN A 68 4.49 -20.36 -0.65
N ALA A 69 5.35 -20.02 -1.62
CA ALA A 69 5.12 -18.90 -2.54
C ALA A 69 3.86 -19.10 -3.41
N ASP A 70 3.55 -20.34 -3.79
CA ASP A 70 2.30 -20.66 -4.50
C ASP A 70 1.07 -20.44 -3.62
N ALA A 71 1.17 -20.72 -2.32
CA ALA A 71 0.09 -20.47 -1.37
C ALA A 71 -0.17 -18.98 -1.16
N TRP A 72 0.87 -18.14 -1.24
CA TRP A 72 0.74 -16.67 -1.14
C TRP A 72 0.20 -16.03 -2.42
N ALA A 73 0.42 -16.65 -3.58
CA ALA A 73 -0.14 -16.17 -4.86
C ALA A 73 -1.65 -16.44 -5.01
N ASN A 74 -2.20 -17.38 -4.22
CA ASN A 74 -3.64 -17.71 -4.21
C ASN A 74 -4.48 -16.84 -3.26
N PHE A 75 -3.87 -15.82 -2.65
CA PHE A 75 -4.51 -14.87 -1.73
C PHE A 75 -4.90 -13.58 -2.45
#